data_AF-A0A9D9PPH3-F1
#
_entry.id   AF-A0A9D9PPH3-F1
#
_cell.length_a   1.000
_cell.length_b   1.000
_cell.length_c   1.000
_cell.angle_alpha   90.00
_cell.angle_beta   90.00
_cell.angle_gamma   90.00
#
_symmetry.space_group_name_H-M   'P 1'
#
loop_
_entity.id
_entity.type
_entity.pdbx_description
1 polymer ?
#
loop_
_entity_poly.entity_id
_entity_poly.type
_entity_poly.pdbx_seq_one_letter_code
_entity_poly.pdbx_strand_id
1 'polypeptide(L)'
;RKYIKENIRTKCEICKKKLYINWDGNIYPCVQFQNRSEFRCGDIYTGVDAARAEKEHPDYSVMSSRCEGCEIAEYCRNSCACRKMATSGTLTDISEAACIEEQVQILTALEQIRSSQIAKEKACEKTLGKQ
;
A
#
# COMPACT_ATOMS: atom_id res chain seq x y z
N ARG A 1 0.25 9.12 20.49
CA ARG A 1 -0.82 8.98 19.46
C ARG A 1 -1.23 10.31 18.78
N LYS A 2 -0.66 11.49 19.12
CA LYS A 2 -1.26 12.80 18.72
C LYS A 2 -0.90 13.38 17.33
N TYR A 3 -0.02 12.77 16.52
CA TYR A 3 0.54 13.47 15.35
C TYR A 3 0.67 12.69 14.04
N ILE A 4 0.01 11.55 13.89
CA ILE A 4 -0.13 10.93 12.57
C ILE A 4 -1.60 11.14 12.21
N LYS A 5 -1.87 12.05 11.27
CA LYS A 5 -3.21 12.22 10.67
C LYS A 5 -3.77 10.82 10.40
N GLU A 6 -5.03 10.59 10.77
CA GLU A 6 -5.77 9.33 10.58
C GLU A 6 -5.38 8.70 9.24
N ASN A 7 -4.45 7.75 9.26
CA ASN A 7 -3.92 7.14 8.06
C ASN A 7 -4.89 6.03 7.67
N ILE A 8 -5.94 6.41 6.96
CA ILE A 8 -6.92 5.45 6.46
C ILE A 8 -6.22 4.63 5.39
N ARG A 9 -6.04 3.34 5.70
CA ARG A 9 -5.43 2.38 4.78
C ARG A 9 -6.16 2.40 3.44
N THR A 10 -5.48 2.84 2.38
CA THR A 10 -6.07 2.87 1.04
C THR A 10 -6.17 1.45 0.47
N LYS A 11 -7.37 1.11 -0.01
CA LYS A 11 -7.64 -0.12 -0.76
C LYS A 11 -7.06 -0.01 -2.19
N CYS A 12 -6.47 -1.10 -2.67
CA CYS A 12 -6.01 -1.18 -4.06
C CYS A 12 -7.18 -1.62 -4.95
N GLU A 13 -7.80 -0.67 -5.64
CA GLU A 13 -9.00 -0.88 -6.45
C GLU A 13 -8.62 -1.03 -7.93
N ILE A 14 -9.00 -2.15 -8.55
CA ILE A 14 -8.69 -2.44 -9.95
C ILE A 14 -9.47 -1.48 -10.86
N CYS A 15 -8.77 -0.85 -11.80
CA CYS A 15 -9.35 -0.01 -12.86
C CYS A 15 -10.27 1.16 -12.42
N LYS A 16 -10.19 1.61 -11.16
CA LYS A 16 -11.04 2.69 -10.62
C LYS A 16 -10.31 4.01 -10.44
N LYS A 17 -9.31 4.05 -9.54
CA LYS A 17 -8.66 5.30 -9.12
C LYS A 17 -7.36 5.62 -9.87
N LYS A 18 -6.63 4.58 -10.28
CA LYS A 18 -5.35 4.70 -10.97
C LYS A 18 -5.37 3.85 -12.23
N LEU A 19 -4.93 4.46 -13.33
CA LEU A 19 -4.90 3.86 -14.65
C LEU A 19 -3.60 4.25 -15.33
N TYR A 20 -3.06 3.33 -16.12
CA TYR A 20 -1.83 3.49 -16.87
C TYR A 20 -2.09 3.10 -18.30
N ILE A 21 -1.84 4.01 -19.23
CA ILE A 21 -1.99 3.78 -20.67
C ILE A 21 -0.64 3.31 -21.20
N ASN A 22 -0.64 2.17 -21.89
CA ASN A 22 0.54 1.62 -22.52
C ASN A 22 0.70 2.16 -23.96
N TRP A 23 1.86 1.96 -24.56
CA TRP A 23 2.19 2.50 -25.90
C TRP A 23 1.30 1.96 -27.02
N ASP A 24 0.71 0.78 -26.82
CA ASP A 24 -0.24 0.12 -27.73
C ASP A 24 -1.70 0.59 -27.54
N GLY A 25 -1.92 1.54 -26.62
CA GLY A 25 -3.24 2.06 -26.28
C GLY A 25 -4.01 1.18 -25.28
N ASN A 26 -3.46 0.06 -24.80
CA ASN A 26 -4.10 -0.73 -23.74
C ASN A 26 -3.99 -0.01 -22.38
N ILE A 27 -5.04 -0.12 -21.57
CA ILE A 27 -5.12 0.52 -20.25
C ILE A 27 -5.00 -0.55 -19.15
N TYR A 28 -4.17 -0.29 -18.14
CA TYR A 28 -3.87 -1.19 -17.03
C TYR A 28 -4.07 -0.51 -15.67
N PRO A 29 -4.36 -1.27 -14.60
CA PRO A 29 -4.63 -0.72 -13.26
C PRO A 29 -3.35 -0.30 -12.53
N CYS A 30 -2.20 -0.83 -12.95
CA CYS A 30 -0.90 -0.56 -12.37
C CYS A 30 0.20 -0.75 -13.42
N VAL A 31 1.28 0.03 -13.34
CA VAL A 31 2.48 -0.16 -14.17
C VAL A 31 3.06 -1.58 -14.03
N GLN A 32 2.97 -2.18 -12.85
CA GLN A 32 3.46 -3.54 -12.58
C GLN A 32 2.66 -4.64 -13.29
N PHE A 33 1.48 -4.31 -13.83
CA PHE A 33 0.62 -5.23 -14.57
C PHE A 33 0.59 -4.95 -16.08
N GLN A 34 1.43 -4.03 -16.58
CA GLN A 34 1.51 -3.77 -18.02
C GLN A 34 1.87 -5.05 -18.79
N ASN A 35 1.29 -5.19 -19.99
CA ASN A 35 1.45 -6.36 -20.87
C ASN A 35 0.95 -7.70 -20.30
N ARG A 36 0.26 -7.70 -19.15
CA ARG A 36 -0.47 -8.87 -18.64
C ARG A 36 -1.94 -8.74 -19.02
N SER A 37 -2.31 -9.33 -20.15
CA SER A 37 -3.64 -9.15 -20.77
C SER A 37 -4.81 -9.44 -19.83
N GLU A 38 -4.61 -10.35 -18.87
CA GLU A 38 -5.61 -10.68 -17.85
C GLU A 38 -5.95 -9.47 -16.96
N PHE A 39 -5.02 -8.54 -16.73
CA PHE A 39 -5.26 -7.33 -15.91
C PHE A 39 -5.66 -6.11 -16.75
N ARG A 40 -5.95 -6.27 -18.04
CA ARG A 40 -6.31 -5.14 -18.90
C ARG A 40 -7.65 -4.54 -18.49
N CYS A 41 -7.67 -3.24 -18.23
CA CYS A 41 -8.87 -2.46 -17.92
C CYS A 41 -9.69 -2.09 -19.16
N GLY A 42 -9.06 -2.02 -20.34
CA GLY A 42 -9.67 -1.59 -21.59
C GLY A 42 -8.61 -1.02 -22.53
N ASP A 43 -9.00 -0.13 -23.42
CA ASP A 43 -8.11 0.54 -24.38
C ASP A 43 -8.57 1.97 -24.70
N ILE A 44 -7.74 2.73 -25.40
CA ILE A 44 -8.02 4.13 -25.75
C ILE A 44 -9.18 4.33 -26.73
N TYR A 45 -9.64 3.27 -27.42
CA TYR A 45 -10.73 3.34 -28.39
C TYR A 45 -12.07 3.02 -27.73
N THR A 46 -12.11 2.02 -26.86
CA THR A 46 -13.32 1.53 -26.18
C THR A 46 -13.52 2.08 -24.77
N GLY A 47 -12.46 2.66 -24.18
CA GLY A 47 -12.47 3.21 -22.84
C GLY A 47 -12.16 2.15 -21.76
N VAL A 48 -12.53 2.47 -20.52
CA VAL A 48 -12.25 1.64 -19.34
C VAL A 48 -13.48 0.82 -18.97
N ASP A 49 -13.33 -0.49 -18.89
CA ASP A 49 -14.33 -1.44 -18.39
C ASP A 49 -13.91 -1.99 -17.01
N ALA A 50 -14.14 -1.17 -15.99
CA ALA A 50 -13.81 -1.53 -14.61
C ALA A 50 -14.71 -2.65 -14.07
N ALA A 51 -15.98 -2.71 -14.49
CA ALA A 51 -16.91 -3.72 -14.01
C ALA A 51 -16.51 -5.13 -14.46
N ARG A 52 -16.09 -5.27 -15.73
CA ARG A 52 -15.51 -6.53 -16.22
C ARG A 52 -14.25 -6.90 -15.47
N ALA A 53 -13.30 -5.96 -15.30
CA ALA A 53 -12.05 -6.22 -14.62
C ALA A 53 -12.27 -6.66 -13.14
N GLU A 54 -13.23 -6.05 -12.44
CA GLU A 54 -13.60 -6.46 -11.07
C GLU A 54 -14.22 -7.85 -11.03
N LYS A 55 -15.06 -8.19 -12.02
CA LYS A 55 -15.65 -9.52 -12.15
C LYS A 55 -14.60 -10.60 -12.45
N GLU A 56 -13.61 -10.26 -13.27
CA GLU A 56 -12.50 -11.16 -13.64
C GLU A 56 -11.49 -11.34 -12.50
N HIS A 57 -11.33 -10.33 -11.63
CA HIS A 57 -10.36 -10.34 -10.52
C HIS A 57 -11.00 -9.96 -9.18
N PRO A 58 -11.91 -10.80 -8.63
CA PRO A 58 -12.56 -10.52 -7.35
C PRO A 58 -11.56 -10.38 -6.19
N ASP A 59 -10.42 -11.07 -6.29
CA ASP A 59 -9.38 -11.10 -5.25
C ASP A 59 -8.41 -9.92 -5.28
N TYR A 60 -8.42 -9.09 -6.32
CA TYR A 60 -7.45 -7.99 -6.49
C TYR A 60 -7.38 -7.10 -5.25
N SER A 61 -8.56 -6.84 -4.69
CA SER A 61 -8.82 -5.93 -3.60
C SER A 61 -8.88 -6.61 -2.23
N VAL A 62 -8.68 -7.92 -2.15
CA VAL A 62 -8.77 -8.70 -0.91
C VAL A 62 -7.62 -8.33 0.03
N MET A 63 -7.93 -8.26 1.32
CA MET A 63 -6.92 -8.17 2.36
C MET A 63 -6.66 -9.52 2.98
N SER A 64 -5.37 -9.89 3.10
CA SER A 64 -4.97 -11.08 3.85
C SER A 64 -5.46 -11.00 5.29
N SER A 65 -6.00 -12.11 5.80
CA SER A 65 -6.39 -12.28 7.21
C SER A 65 -5.23 -12.05 8.17
N ARG A 66 -3.99 -12.26 7.73
CA ARG A 66 -2.76 -11.96 8.50
C ARG A 66 -2.63 -10.48 8.88
N CYS A 67 -3.33 -9.58 8.19
CA CYS A 67 -3.32 -8.16 8.51
C CYS A 67 -4.30 -7.79 9.63
N GLU A 68 -5.23 -8.68 10.01
CA GLU A 68 -6.18 -8.43 11.08
C GLU A 68 -5.45 -8.34 12.43
N GLY A 69 -5.68 -7.25 13.16
CA GLY A 69 -4.98 -6.99 14.43
C GLY A 69 -3.50 -6.62 14.32
N CYS A 70 -2.93 -6.51 13.11
CA CYS A 70 -1.54 -6.11 12.94
C CYS A 70 -1.34 -4.62 13.31
N GLU A 71 -0.42 -4.35 14.24
CA GLU A 71 -0.15 -3.02 14.81
C GLU A 71 0.32 -1.99 13.79
N ILE A 72 0.89 -2.43 12.66
CA ILE A 72 1.38 -1.56 11.59
C ILE A 72 0.51 -1.59 10.33
N ALA A 73 -0.68 -2.21 10.37
CA ALA A 73 -1.51 -2.41 9.18
C ALA A 73 -1.89 -1.11 8.45
N GLU A 74 -1.93 0.02 9.17
CA GLU A 74 -2.19 1.36 8.64
C GLU A 74 -0.98 1.97 7.92
N TYR A 75 0.23 1.52 8.23
CA TYR A 75 1.48 2.06 7.69
C TYR A 75 2.05 1.23 6.54
N CYS A 76 1.74 -0.07 6.51
CA CYS A 76 2.30 -1.02 5.56
C CYS A 76 1.61 -0.97 4.19
N ARG A 77 2.24 -1.58 3.17
CA ARG A 77 1.75 -1.63 1.78
C ARG A 77 1.18 -2.99 1.39
N ASN A 78 0.78 -3.79 2.38
CA ASN A 78 0.19 -5.12 2.14
C ASN A 78 -1.16 -5.10 1.39
N SER A 79 -1.79 -3.93 1.22
CA SER A 79 -2.97 -3.80 0.36
C SER A 79 -2.66 -3.77 -1.14
N CYS A 80 -1.41 -3.62 -1.60
CA CYS A 80 -1.13 -3.60 -3.04
C CYS A 80 -1.30 -4.99 -3.67
N ALA A 81 -2.22 -5.10 -4.63
CA ALA A 81 -2.37 -6.25 -5.51
C ALA A 81 -1.06 -6.62 -6.23
N CYS A 82 -0.37 -5.61 -6.74
CA CYS A 82 0.92 -5.74 -7.43
C CYS A 82 1.97 -6.47 -6.60
N ARG A 83 2.01 -6.16 -5.30
CA ARG A 83 3.06 -6.58 -4.39
C ARG A 83 2.78 -7.97 -3.84
N LYS A 84 1.50 -8.27 -3.57
CA LYS A 84 1.03 -9.63 -3.33
C LYS A 84 1.46 -10.53 -4.49
N MET A 85 1.04 -10.19 -5.71
CA MET A 85 1.39 -10.96 -6.91
C MET A 85 2.90 -11.14 -7.09
N ALA A 86 3.69 -10.07 -6.95
CA ALA A 86 5.14 -10.13 -7.16
C ALA A 86 5.89 -10.98 -6.12
N THR A 87 5.36 -11.13 -4.90
CA THR A 87 6.06 -11.79 -3.79
C THR A 87 5.54 -13.20 -3.49
N SER A 88 4.25 -13.44 -3.71
CA SER A 88 3.59 -14.73 -3.41
C SER A 88 3.04 -15.43 -4.66
N GLY A 89 2.97 -14.74 -5.80
CA GLY A 89 2.29 -15.23 -7.00
C GLY A 89 0.76 -15.18 -6.93
N THR A 90 0.17 -14.67 -5.84
CA THR A 90 -1.29 -14.59 -5.66
C THR A 90 -1.76 -13.16 -5.40
N LEU A 91 -3.05 -12.91 -5.58
CA LEU A 91 -3.66 -11.62 -5.23
C LEU A 91 -4.17 -11.58 -3.79
N THR A 92 -4.13 -12.68 -3.03
CA THR A 92 -4.72 -12.75 -1.68
C THR A 92 -3.72 -12.39 -0.59
N ASP A 93 -2.46 -12.81 -0.76
CA ASP A 93 -1.47 -12.78 0.31
C ASP A 93 -0.13 -12.20 -0.14
N ILE A 94 0.58 -11.61 0.81
CA ILE A 94 1.98 -11.20 0.66
C ILE A 94 2.88 -12.32 1.17
N SER A 95 4.08 -12.47 0.59
CA SER A 95 5.05 -13.42 1.13
C SER A 95 5.42 -13.08 2.58
N GLU A 96 5.81 -14.10 3.35
CA GLU A 96 6.25 -13.91 4.73
C GLU A 96 7.46 -12.99 4.83
N ALA A 97 8.46 -13.20 3.97
CA ALA A 97 9.66 -12.37 3.93
C ALA A 97 9.33 -10.88 3.70
N ALA A 98 8.48 -10.56 2.72
CA ALA A 98 8.11 -9.17 2.43
C ALA A 98 7.26 -8.53 3.55
N CYS A 99 6.46 -9.33 4.27
CA CYS A 99 5.71 -8.85 5.43
C CYS A 99 6.66 -8.48 6.59
N ILE A 100 7.61 -9.38 6.91
CA ILE A 100 8.60 -9.17 7.98
C ILE A 100 9.51 -7.99 7.64
N GLU A 101 9.93 -7.84 6.39
CA GLU A 101 10.76 -6.72 5.95
C GLU A 101 10.07 -5.37 6.26
N GLU A 102 8.79 -5.22 5.92
CA GLU A 102 8.05 -4.00 6.25
C GLU A 102 7.84 -3.82 7.74
N GLN A 103 7.66 -4.90 8.51
CA GLN A 103 7.60 -4.82 9.97
C GLN A 103 8.88 -4.24 10.55
N VAL A 104 10.04 -4.79 10.16
CA VAL A 104 11.34 -4.29 10.62
C VAL A 104 11.51 -2.82 10.22
N GLN A 105 11.29 -2.47 8.95
CA GLN A 105 11.46 -1.10 8.47
C GLN A 105 10.57 -0.09 9.22
N ILE A 106 9.28 -0.40 9.37
CA ILE A 106 8.30 0.52 9.97
C ILE A 106 8.53 0.63 11.48
N LEU A 107 8.72 -0.49 12.18
CA LEU A 107 8.92 -0.49 13.64
C LEU A 107 10.22 0.23 14.02
N THR A 108 11.32 -0.02 13.30
CA THR A 108 12.57 0.71 13.52
C THR A 108 12.40 2.21 13.25
N ALA A 109 11.71 2.60 12.19
CA ALA A 109 11.43 4.02 11.92
C ALA A 109 10.59 4.66 13.04
N LEU A 110 9.56 3.98 13.53
CA LEU A 110 8.72 4.47 14.64
C LEU A 110 9.52 4.65 15.94
N GLU A 111 10.43 3.74 16.25
CA GLU A 111 11.33 3.85 17.40
C GLU A 111 12.27 5.07 17.28
N GLN A 112 12.86 5.28 16.10
CA GLN A 112 13.73 6.44 15.83
C GLN A 112 12.98 7.76 15.91
N ILE A 113 11.76 7.83 15.36
CA ILE A 113 10.90 9.01 15.43
C ILE A 113 10.56 9.31 16.90
N ARG A 114 10.18 8.31 17.68
CA ARG A 114 9.87 8.46 19.11
C ARG A 114 11.08 8.96 19.90
N SER A 115 12.25 8.37 19.66
CA SER A 115 13.51 8.78 20.30
C SER A 115 13.86 10.23 19.99
N SER A 116 13.67 10.64 18.73
CA SER A 116 13.90 12.01 18.28
C SER A 116 12.91 13.00 18.89
N GLN A 117 11.65 12.61 19.09
CA GLN A 117 10.64 13.44 19.76
C GLN A 117 10.96 13.65 21.24
N ILE A 118 11.31 12.58 21.96
CA ILE A 118 11.71 12.66 23.37
C ILE A 118 12.93 13.58 23.54
N ALA A 119 13.92 13.48 22.64
CA ALA A 119 15.09 14.36 22.68
C ALA A 119 14.71 15.84 22.49
N LYS A 120 13.77 16.14 21.58
CA LYS A 120 13.25 17.50 21.35
C LYS A 120 12.46 18.04 22.55
N GLU A 121 11.62 17.21 23.16
CA GLU A 121 10.84 17.59 24.35
C GLU A 121 11.78 17.94 25.52
N LYS A 122 12.77 17.10 25.81
CA LYS A 122 13.79 17.35 26.85
C LYS A 122 14.63 18.60 26.55
N ALA A 123 14.95 18.87 25.30
CA ALA A 123 15.66 20.09 24.91
C ALA A 123 14.79 21.33 25.14
N CYS A 124 13.51 21.29 24.76
CA CYS A 124 12.54 22.36 24.99
C CYS A 124 12.37 22.67 26.48
N GLU A 125 12.20 21.65 27.32
CA GLU A 125 12.09 21.78 28.79
C GLU A 125 13.35 22.43 29.40
N LYS A 126 14.55 22.05 28.92
CA LYS A 126 15.81 22.69 29.35
C LYS A 126 15.94 24.15 28.92
N THR A 127 15.33 24.53 27.79
CA THR A 127 15.31 25.93 27.33
C THR A 127 14.28 26.76 28.10
N LEU A 128 13.13 26.17 28.46
CA LEU A 128 12.07 26.81 29.25
C LEU A 128 12.41 26.92 30.75
N GLY A 129 13.19 25.99 31.30
CA GLY A 129 13.66 25.98 32.69
C GLY A 129 14.93 26.80 32.95
N LYS A 130 15.44 27.55 31.95
CA LYS A 130 16.43 28.61 32.14
C LYS A 130 15.70 29.95 32.32
N GLN A 131 15.16 30.17 33.51
CA GLN A 131 14.97 31.48 34.13
C GLN A 131 15.73 31.49 35.45
#